data_AF-A0A7J8C5W8-F1
#
_entry.id   AF-A0A7J8C5W8-F1
#
_cell.length_a   1.000
_cell.length_b   1.000
_cell.length_c   1.000
_cell.angle_alpha   90.00
_cell.angle_beta   90.00
_cell.angle_gamma   90.00
#
_symmetry.space_group_name_H-M   'P 1'
#
loop_
_entity.id
_entity.type
_entity.pdbx_description
1 polymer ?
#
loop_
_entity_poly.entity_id
_entity_poly.type
_entity_poly.pdbx_seq_one_letter_code
_entity_poly.pdbx_strand_id
1 'polypeptide(L)'
;MSDNDSDTPLSESQVAEENELPVIHLCSLVEELSYGNSALKTETEMFEKYYNKLESRDQRPLRISEIKMSGIELAQLRGRHRSKSRSGLERVTCLSVDQKYELVRKELEDMKEKIRHVRANAERDLQHHEAIIEEAEIRWTEVQREVQEFERDILKTISKKKGSILATQKVMKYIEDMNHRRDHMKDKLRLKNISLKVQRKKMLLQLRQKEEVGEALHDVDFQQLKIENAQFLETIEARNQELIQLKLASGTTLQVLNAFKTRLHRAMEMSINLEKEILLRNELLEKIERETLQVEEDRAKAEALNRKLRKQLAEFRVPPVMMYVREKILNGDLEKTIRMWERKVEIAEMSLKGYRKNWNKMKTTNEQLLAISSLGK
;
A
#
# COMPACT_ATOMS: atom_id res chain seq x y z
N MET A 1 -68.56 40.66 64.58
CA MET A 1 -69.79 41.19 63.95
C MET A 1 -69.36 41.87 62.67
N SER A 2 -70.02 41.50 61.56
CA SER A 2 -70.22 42.31 60.34
C SER A 2 -69.04 42.46 59.36
N ASP A 3 -68.99 41.60 58.34
CA ASP A 3 -69.21 41.86 56.89
C ASP A 3 -69.25 43.35 56.44
N ASN A 4 -68.82 43.79 55.26
CA ASN A 4 -68.19 43.19 54.08
C ASN A 4 -67.60 44.33 53.20
N ASP A 5 -66.75 43.94 52.24
CA ASP A 5 -66.54 44.48 50.88
C ASP A 5 -66.09 45.92 50.59
N SER A 6 -64.95 46.02 49.87
CA SER A 6 -64.91 46.57 48.51
C SER A 6 -63.54 46.34 47.84
N ASP A 7 -63.53 45.43 46.86
CA ASP A 7 -62.74 45.35 45.61
C ASP A 7 -62.32 46.74 45.04
N THR A 8 -61.27 46.98 44.24
CA THR A 8 -60.47 46.27 43.19
C THR A 8 -59.35 47.28 42.75
N PRO A 9 -58.53 47.09 41.69
CA PRO A 9 -57.74 45.94 41.21
C PRO A 9 -56.25 46.30 40.88
N LEU A 10 -55.48 45.25 40.56
CA LEU A 10 -54.20 45.28 39.83
C LEU A 10 -54.34 45.71 38.35
N SER A 11 -53.26 46.25 37.78
CA SER A 11 -52.65 45.92 36.45
C SER A 11 -51.47 46.86 36.23
N GLU A 12 -50.24 46.47 35.89
CA GLU A 12 -49.67 45.96 34.61
C GLU A 12 -48.13 46.01 34.83
N SER A 13 -47.20 45.31 34.19
CA SER A 13 -47.13 44.40 33.05
C SER A 13 -45.65 43.95 32.88
N GLN A 14 -45.42 43.07 31.89
CA GLN A 14 -44.16 42.61 31.27
C GLN A 14 -43.70 41.21 31.73
N VAL A 15 -44.35 40.15 31.22
CA VAL A 15 -44.25 39.56 29.85
C VAL A 15 -42.88 38.90 29.66
N ALA A 16 -42.82 37.62 30.04
CA ALA A 16 -41.88 36.66 29.50
C ALA A 16 -42.48 36.11 28.19
N GLU A 17 -41.73 36.20 27.09
CA GLU A 17 -41.99 35.41 25.90
C GLU A 17 -41.77 33.92 26.25
N GLU A 18 -42.84 33.21 26.59
CA GLU A 18 -42.87 31.76 26.55
C GLU A 18 -43.08 31.33 25.09
N ASN A 19 -42.08 30.68 24.51
CA ASN A 19 -42.17 30.05 23.21
C ASN A 19 -43.21 28.91 23.26
N GLU A 20 -44.46 29.18 22.92
CA GLU A 20 -45.49 28.18 22.73
C GLU A 20 -45.12 27.28 21.53
N LEU A 21 -44.55 26.11 21.81
CA LEU A 21 -44.33 25.06 20.81
C LEU A 21 -45.71 24.63 20.25
N PRO A 22 -45.88 24.52 18.91
CA PRO A 22 -47.13 24.05 18.32
C PRO A 22 -47.59 22.73 18.95
N VAL A 23 -48.89 22.54 19.15
CA VAL A 23 -49.49 21.34 19.80
C VAL A 23 -48.95 20.01 19.26
N ILE A 24 -48.63 19.97 17.96
CA ILE A 24 -48.03 18.80 17.29
C ILE A 24 -46.65 18.45 17.87
N HIS A 25 -45.83 19.47 18.17
CA HIS A 25 -44.51 19.29 18.77
C HIS A 25 -44.62 18.84 20.24
N LEU A 26 -45.64 19.30 20.97
CA LEU A 26 -45.94 18.83 22.33
C LEU A 26 -46.39 17.37 22.34
N CYS A 27 -47.25 16.95 21.39
CA CYS A 27 -47.63 15.55 21.23
C CYS A 27 -46.42 14.64 20.96
N SER A 28 -45.53 15.06 20.04
CA SER A 28 -44.28 14.33 19.75
C SER A 28 -43.41 14.18 21.00
N LEU A 29 -43.26 15.26 21.77
CA LEU A 29 -42.47 15.24 23.00
C LEU A 29 -43.08 14.33 24.08
N VAL A 30 -44.41 14.30 24.21
CA VAL A 30 -45.10 13.41 25.16
C VAL A 30 -44.91 11.95 24.76
N GLU A 31 -44.98 11.63 23.46
CA GLU A 31 -44.72 10.26 22.96
C GLU A 31 -43.27 9.83 23.23
N GLU A 32 -42.30 10.70 22.95
CA GLU A 32 -40.87 10.45 23.23
C GLU A 32 -40.60 10.25 24.73
N LEU A 33 -41.15 11.11 25.58
CA LEU A 33 -41.01 11.00 27.04
C LEU A 33 -41.72 9.77 27.59
N SER A 34 -42.88 9.41 27.04
CA SER A 34 -43.61 8.19 27.40
C SER A 34 -42.77 6.94 27.09
N TYR A 35 -42.16 6.90 25.90
CA TYR A 35 -41.26 5.82 25.51
C TYR A 35 -40.02 5.75 26.41
N GLY A 36 -39.38 6.89 26.68
CA GLY A 36 -38.23 6.98 27.59
C GLY A 36 -38.56 6.53 29.01
N ASN A 37 -39.70 6.96 29.55
CA ASN A 37 -40.18 6.53 30.87
C ASN A 37 -40.49 5.03 30.91
N SER A 38 -41.04 4.47 29.83
CA SER A 38 -41.26 3.02 29.73
C SER A 38 -39.94 2.25 29.74
N ALA A 39 -38.91 2.74 29.05
CA ALA A 39 -37.58 2.11 29.03
C ALA A 39 -36.88 2.20 30.41
N LEU A 40 -36.97 3.35 31.09
CA LEU A 40 -36.43 3.50 32.44
C LEU A 40 -37.16 2.61 33.46
N LYS A 41 -38.48 2.44 33.29
CA LYS A 41 -39.26 1.54 34.13
C LYS A 41 -38.82 0.09 33.96
N THR A 42 -38.62 -0.39 32.73
CA THR A 42 -38.13 -1.76 32.50
C THR A 42 -36.70 -1.97 33.01
N GLU A 43 -35.82 -0.98 32.86
CA GLU A 43 -34.48 -0.97 33.43
C GLU A 43 -34.54 -1.08 34.97
N THR A 44 -35.38 -0.27 35.60
CA THR A 44 -35.55 -0.26 37.07
C THR A 44 -36.09 -1.59 37.59
N GLU A 45 -37.13 -2.14 36.96
CA GLU A 45 -37.70 -3.44 37.31
C GLU A 45 -36.67 -4.58 37.18
N MET A 46 -35.79 -4.52 36.17
CA MET A 46 -34.74 -5.51 35.99
C MET A 46 -33.68 -5.41 37.09
N PHE A 47 -33.25 -4.20 37.46
CA PHE A 47 -32.32 -4.01 38.56
C PHE A 47 -32.92 -4.40 39.91
N GLU A 48 -34.19 -4.09 40.15
CA GLU A 48 -34.90 -4.51 41.36
C GLU A 48 -34.99 -6.04 41.45
N LYS A 49 -35.31 -6.73 40.34
CA LYS A 49 -35.29 -8.20 40.28
C LYS A 49 -33.90 -8.77 40.57
N TYR A 50 -32.83 -8.18 40.02
CA TYR A 50 -31.47 -8.64 40.31
C TYR A 50 -31.07 -8.38 41.77
N TYR A 51 -31.41 -7.20 42.30
CA TYR A 51 -31.14 -6.84 43.68
C TYR A 51 -31.85 -7.81 44.65
N ASN A 52 -33.12 -8.13 44.41
CA ASN A 52 -33.88 -9.12 45.19
C ASN A 52 -33.27 -10.53 45.12
N LYS A 53 -32.71 -10.92 43.96
CA LYS A 53 -31.95 -12.19 43.84
C LYS A 53 -30.64 -12.18 44.64
N LEU A 54 -29.98 -11.03 44.75
CA LEU A 54 -28.76 -10.89 45.56
C LEU A 54 -29.07 -10.95 47.05
N GLU A 55 -30.08 -10.21 47.52
CA GLU A 55 -30.50 -10.26 48.93
C GLU A 55 -30.92 -11.67 49.37
N SER A 56 -31.62 -12.40 48.49
CA SER A 56 -31.98 -13.81 48.76
C SER A 56 -30.80 -14.78 48.72
N ARG A 57 -29.67 -14.42 48.08
CA ARG A 57 -28.43 -15.19 48.06
C ARG A 57 -27.55 -14.91 49.28
N ASP A 58 -27.52 -13.66 49.77
CA ASP A 58 -26.77 -13.24 50.96
C ASP A 58 -27.37 -13.76 52.28
N GLN A 59 -28.66 -14.15 52.29
CA GLN A 59 -29.30 -14.81 53.43
C GLN A 59 -28.93 -16.30 53.57
N ARG A 60 -28.22 -16.91 52.61
CA ARG A 60 -27.65 -18.25 52.76
C ARG A 60 -26.17 -18.13 53.16
N PRO A 61 -25.75 -18.59 54.36
CA PRO A 61 -24.34 -18.65 54.70
C PRO A 61 -23.67 -19.75 53.85
N LEU A 62 -23.17 -19.39 52.68
CA LEU A 62 -22.40 -20.28 51.81
C LEU A 62 -20.92 -20.04 52.05
N ARG A 63 -20.27 -21.07 52.59
CA ARG A 63 -18.82 -21.25 52.58
C ARG A 63 -18.31 -21.10 51.16
N ILE A 64 -17.47 -20.11 50.91
CA ILE A 64 -16.78 -19.93 49.63
C ILE A 64 -15.29 -20.23 49.86
N SER A 65 -14.90 -21.42 49.42
CA SER A 65 -13.54 -21.78 49.08
C SER A 65 -13.25 -21.32 47.65
N GLU A 66 -12.07 -20.71 47.49
CA GLU A 66 -11.26 -20.67 46.26
C GLU A 66 -11.76 -19.82 45.08
N ILE A 67 -11.49 -18.52 45.15
CA ILE A 67 -11.03 -17.77 43.97
C ILE A 67 -9.73 -17.06 44.37
N LYS A 68 -8.62 -17.58 43.86
CA LYS A 68 -7.28 -17.00 43.97
C LYS A 68 -7.24 -15.70 43.15
N MET A 69 -7.42 -14.56 43.82
CA MET A 69 -6.96 -13.28 43.30
C MET A 69 -5.50 -13.10 43.67
N SER A 70 -4.70 -12.87 42.62
CA SER A 70 -3.28 -12.53 42.64
C SER A 70 -2.96 -11.50 43.72
N GLY A 71 -2.26 -11.96 44.75
CA GLY A 71 -1.64 -11.09 45.74
C GLY A 71 -0.39 -10.46 45.16
N ILE A 72 -0.36 -9.13 45.21
CA ILE A 72 0.77 -8.25 45.51
C ILE A 72 0.14 -6.84 45.57
N GLU A 73 0.52 -6.04 46.57
CA GLU A 73 0.00 -4.69 46.91
C GLU A 73 -1.18 -4.59 47.90
N LEU A 74 -1.17 -5.37 48.99
CA LEU A 74 -1.95 -5.03 50.18
C LEU A 74 -1.19 -5.24 51.49
N ALA A 75 0.04 -4.72 51.54
CA ALA A 75 0.86 -4.75 52.74
C ALA A 75 1.70 -3.48 52.89
N GLN A 76 1.03 -2.34 53.07
CA GLN A 76 1.59 -1.16 53.75
C GLN A 76 0.41 -0.27 54.15
N LEU A 77 0.49 0.31 55.36
CA LEU A 77 -0.51 1.15 56.03
C LEU A 77 -1.50 0.42 56.96
N ARG A 78 -0.95 -0.24 57.99
CA ARG A 78 -1.62 -0.25 59.31
C ARG A 78 -1.26 1.03 60.07
N GLY A 79 -2.27 1.80 60.44
CA GLY A 79 -2.22 2.63 61.64
C GLY A 79 -2.51 4.12 61.46
N ARG A 80 -3.78 4.51 61.62
CA ARG A 80 -4.20 5.47 62.67
C ARG A 80 -5.71 5.71 62.60
N HIS A 81 -6.41 5.30 63.66
CA HIS A 81 -7.74 5.81 63.98
C HIS A 81 -7.68 7.31 64.22
N ARG A 82 -8.47 8.09 63.46
CA ARG A 82 -8.95 9.40 63.89
C ARG A 82 -10.36 9.66 63.35
N SER A 83 -11.12 10.34 64.18
CA SER A 83 -12.57 10.44 64.23
C SER A 83 -13.15 11.48 63.26
N LYS A 84 -14.37 11.19 62.78
CA LYS A 84 -15.47 12.11 62.42
C LYS A 84 -15.14 13.43 61.69
N SER A 85 -15.61 13.54 60.46
CA SER A 85 -16.45 14.69 60.07
C SER A 85 -17.52 14.25 59.05
N ARG A 86 -18.76 14.66 59.31
CA ARG A 86 -19.88 14.62 58.37
C ARG A 86 -19.73 15.82 57.44
N SER A 87 -19.80 15.61 56.13
CA SER A 87 -20.56 16.44 55.18
C SER A 87 -20.16 16.04 53.76
N GLY A 88 -21.15 15.70 52.95
CA GLY A 88 -20.95 15.36 51.55
C GLY A 88 -22.12 14.50 51.12
N LEU A 89 -23.18 15.18 50.69
CA LEU A 89 -24.24 14.72 49.81
C LEU A 89 -23.95 13.31 49.28
N GLU A 90 -24.77 12.33 49.68
CA GLU A 90 -24.77 10.98 49.14
C GLU A 90 -24.89 11.11 47.62
N ARG A 91 -23.73 11.22 46.95
CA ARG A 91 -23.64 11.03 45.51
C ARG A 91 -24.11 9.61 45.36
N VAL A 92 -25.37 9.46 44.95
CA VAL A 92 -25.90 8.23 44.43
C VAL A 92 -24.81 7.72 43.50
N THR A 93 -24.10 6.68 43.93
CA THR A 93 -23.02 6.11 43.14
C THR A 93 -23.72 5.43 41.98
N CYS A 94 -23.99 6.19 40.94
CA CYS A 94 -24.61 5.68 39.74
C CYS A 94 -23.67 4.62 39.17
N LEU A 95 -24.23 3.44 38.88
CA LEU A 95 -23.50 2.41 38.16
C LEU A 95 -22.99 3.00 36.85
N SER A 96 -21.72 2.73 36.53
CA SER A 96 -21.16 3.05 35.22
C SER A 96 -21.99 2.36 34.13
N VAL A 97 -22.03 2.94 32.93
CA VAL A 97 -22.70 2.33 31.77
C VAL A 97 -22.20 0.89 31.54
N ASP A 98 -20.90 0.64 31.75
CA ASP A 98 -20.30 -0.70 31.63
C ASP A 98 -20.83 -1.66 32.71
N GLN A 99 -20.98 -1.18 33.95
CA GLN A 99 -21.52 -1.99 35.06
C GLN A 99 -23.00 -2.30 34.85
N LYS A 100 -23.77 -1.33 34.34
CA LYS A 100 -25.17 -1.53 33.94
C LYS A 100 -25.28 -2.54 32.81
N TYR A 101 -24.43 -2.44 31.79
CA TYR A 101 -24.39 -3.37 30.67
C TYR A 101 -24.08 -4.81 31.13
N GLU A 102 -23.06 -4.98 31.97
CA GLU A 102 -22.72 -6.29 32.54
C GLU A 102 -23.86 -6.90 33.34
N LEU A 103 -24.55 -6.08 34.13
CA LEU A 103 -25.72 -6.47 34.89
C LEU A 103 -26.89 -6.89 33.98
N VAL A 104 -27.22 -6.09 32.98
CA VAL A 104 -28.24 -6.41 31.95
C VAL A 104 -27.89 -7.73 31.26
N ARG A 105 -26.63 -7.91 30.86
CA ARG A 105 -26.16 -9.11 30.17
C ARG A 105 -26.34 -10.36 31.04
N LYS A 106 -25.99 -10.27 32.33
CA LYS A 106 -26.16 -11.38 33.28
C LYS A 106 -27.63 -11.72 33.52
N GLU A 107 -28.49 -10.72 33.74
CA GLU A 107 -29.93 -10.94 33.90
C GLU A 107 -30.58 -11.52 32.64
N LEU A 108 -30.11 -11.11 31.47
CA LEU A 108 -30.56 -11.64 30.19
C LEU A 108 -30.21 -13.13 30.05
N GLU A 109 -28.99 -13.54 30.40
CA GLU A 109 -28.59 -14.95 30.41
C GLU A 109 -29.35 -15.77 31.46
N ASP A 110 -29.54 -15.24 32.67
CA ASP A 110 -30.38 -15.86 33.71
C ASP A 110 -31.83 -16.06 33.22
N MET A 111 -32.39 -15.07 32.53
CA MET A 111 -33.74 -15.13 32.00
C MET A 111 -33.84 -16.16 30.88
N LYS A 112 -32.86 -16.21 29.97
CA LYS A 112 -32.77 -17.25 28.94
C LYS A 112 -32.73 -18.65 29.55
N GLU A 113 -31.96 -18.85 30.61
CA GLU A 113 -31.90 -20.14 31.30
C GLU A 113 -33.25 -20.51 31.93
N LYS A 114 -33.90 -19.55 32.61
CA LYS A 114 -35.24 -19.77 33.16
C LYS A 114 -36.27 -20.11 32.08
N ILE A 115 -36.24 -19.41 30.94
CA ILE A 115 -37.12 -19.70 29.80
C ILE A 115 -36.85 -21.12 29.27
N ARG A 116 -35.58 -21.52 29.12
CA ARG A 116 -35.21 -22.88 28.70
C ARG A 116 -35.74 -23.93 29.68
N HIS A 117 -35.56 -23.72 30.99
CA HIS A 117 -36.05 -24.62 32.02
C HIS A 117 -37.59 -24.72 32.04
N VAL A 118 -38.29 -23.59 32.01
CA VAL A 118 -39.76 -23.57 31.97
C VAL A 118 -40.29 -24.27 30.71
N ARG A 119 -39.67 -24.03 29.55
CA ARG A 119 -40.02 -24.70 28.30
C ARG A 119 -39.80 -26.21 28.38
N ALA A 120 -38.66 -26.66 28.90
CA ALA A 120 -38.38 -28.08 29.08
C ALA A 120 -39.36 -28.75 30.04
N ASN A 121 -39.82 -28.04 31.08
CA ASN A 121 -40.83 -28.54 32.00
C ASN A 121 -42.20 -28.63 31.33
N ALA A 122 -42.63 -27.57 30.66
CA ALA A 122 -43.90 -27.53 29.94
C ALA A 122 -43.98 -28.64 28.87
N GLU A 123 -42.89 -28.88 28.15
CA GLU A 123 -42.79 -29.97 27.18
C GLU A 123 -42.96 -31.35 27.83
N ARG A 124 -42.30 -31.60 28.97
CA ARG A 124 -42.47 -32.86 29.71
C ARG A 124 -43.90 -33.05 30.21
N ASP A 125 -44.52 -31.98 30.69
CA ASP A 125 -45.88 -32.03 31.22
C ASP A 125 -46.90 -32.25 30.08
N LEU A 126 -46.68 -31.61 28.93
CA LEU A 126 -47.47 -31.82 27.71
C LEU A 126 -47.38 -33.28 27.25
N GLN A 127 -46.17 -33.84 27.11
CA GLN A 127 -45.96 -35.25 26.76
C GLN A 127 -46.61 -36.20 27.76
N HIS A 128 -46.61 -35.85 29.06
CA HIS A 128 -47.27 -36.64 30.09
C HIS A 128 -48.79 -36.64 29.92
N HIS A 129 -49.39 -35.48 29.67
CA HIS A 129 -50.83 -35.36 29.44
C HIS A 129 -51.27 -36.03 28.14
N GLU A 130 -50.48 -35.91 27.07
CA GLU A 130 -50.72 -36.64 25.82
C GLU A 130 -50.73 -38.16 26.04
N ALA A 131 -49.76 -38.68 26.79
CA ALA A 131 -49.72 -40.11 27.11
C ALA A 131 -50.94 -40.57 27.93
N ILE A 132 -51.45 -39.74 28.85
CA ILE A 132 -52.68 -40.02 29.61
C ILE A 132 -53.90 -40.04 28.69
N ILE A 133 -54.00 -39.09 27.76
CA ILE A 133 -55.11 -39.01 26.81
C ILE A 133 -55.10 -40.23 25.90
N GLU A 134 -53.95 -40.58 25.31
CA GLU A 134 -53.81 -41.77 24.44
C GLU A 134 -54.18 -43.06 25.20
N GLU A 135 -53.74 -43.21 26.45
CA GLU A 135 -54.13 -44.35 27.28
C GLU A 135 -55.64 -44.39 27.54
N ALA A 136 -56.25 -43.24 27.84
CA ALA A 136 -57.69 -43.14 28.09
C ALA A 136 -58.51 -43.47 26.82
N GLU A 137 -58.07 -43.01 25.65
CA GLU A 137 -58.69 -43.33 24.35
C GLU A 137 -58.61 -44.83 24.05
N ILE A 138 -57.43 -45.44 24.23
CA ILE A 138 -57.26 -46.90 24.06
C ILE A 138 -58.20 -47.64 25.01
N ARG A 139 -58.20 -47.31 26.30
CA ARG A 139 -59.08 -47.96 27.29
C ARG A 139 -60.56 -47.77 26.96
N TRP A 140 -60.96 -46.59 26.48
CA TRP A 140 -62.33 -46.31 26.09
C TRP A 140 -62.78 -47.23 24.94
N THR A 141 -61.96 -47.33 23.89
CA THR A 141 -62.25 -48.22 22.75
C THR A 141 -62.31 -49.70 23.18
N GLU A 142 -61.41 -50.13 24.07
CA GLU A 142 -61.41 -51.49 24.62
C GLU A 142 -62.69 -51.75 25.42
N VAL A 143 -63.06 -50.89 26.38
CA VAL A 143 -64.28 -51.05 27.18
C VAL A 143 -65.52 -51.08 26.30
N GLN A 144 -65.62 -50.19 25.30
CA GLN A 144 -66.75 -50.17 24.37
C GLN A 144 -66.85 -51.50 23.61
N ARG A 145 -65.73 -52.05 23.13
CA ARG A 145 -65.69 -53.37 22.49
C ARG A 145 -66.12 -54.46 23.47
N GLU A 146 -65.55 -54.51 24.68
CA GLU A 146 -65.87 -55.53 25.68
C GLU A 146 -67.35 -55.51 26.09
N VAL A 147 -67.96 -54.33 26.22
CA VAL A 147 -69.41 -54.18 26.47
C VAL A 147 -70.22 -54.79 25.34
N GLN A 148 -69.89 -54.47 24.08
CA GLN A 148 -70.58 -55.03 22.91
C GLN A 148 -70.40 -56.54 22.80
N GLU A 149 -69.20 -57.06 23.07
CA GLU A 149 -68.93 -58.50 23.11
C GLU A 149 -69.74 -59.19 24.21
N PHE A 150 -69.77 -58.62 25.42
CA PHE A 150 -70.54 -59.17 26.53
C PHE A 150 -72.05 -59.18 26.26
N GLU A 151 -72.58 -58.09 25.71
CA GLU A 151 -73.99 -58.00 25.31
C GLU A 151 -74.35 -59.09 24.29
N ARG A 152 -73.48 -59.27 23.28
CA ARG A 152 -73.69 -60.24 22.20
C ARG A 152 -73.55 -61.68 22.70
N ASP A 153 -72.46 -62.00 23.39
CA ASP A 153 -72.05 -63.38 23.65
C ASP A 153 -72.67 -63.93 24.94
N ILE A 154 -72.97 -63.04 25.91
CA ILE A 154 -73.58 -63.38 27.20
C ILE A 154 -75.04 -62.96 27.25
N LEU A 155 -75.36 -61.67 27.27
CA LEU A 155 -76.71 -61.19 27.56
C LEU A 155 -77.76 -61.70 26.57
N LYS A 156 -77.49 -61.61 25.26
CA LYS A 156 -78.41 -62.13 24.23
C LYS A 156 -78.56 -63.66 24.33
N THR A 157 -77.46 -64.39 24.54
CA THR A 157 -77.43 -65.85 24.63
C THR A 157 -78.21 -66.41 25.82
N ILE A 158 -78.10 -65.77 26.99
CA ILE A 158 -78.73 -66.26 28.24
C ILE A 158 -80.07 -65.61 28.56
N SER A 159 -80.52 -64.61 27.78
CA SER A 159 -81.74 -63.81 28.04
C SER A 159 -82.98 -64.64 28.40
N LYS A 160 -83.22 -65.75 27.70
CA LYS A 160 -84.37 -66.64 27.91
C LYS A 160 -84.11 -67.77 28.93
N LYS A 161 -82.89 -67.91 29.43
CA LYS A 161 -82.43 -69.01 30.33
C LYS A 161 -81.86 -68.49 31.65
N LYS A 162 -82.22 -67.27 32.04
CA LYS A 162 -81.73 -66.61 33.26
C LYS A 162 -82.05 -67.46 34.50
N GLY A 163 -81.06 -67.70 35.35
CA GLY A 163 -81.17 -68.55 36.54
C GLY A 163 -80.93 -70.04 36.31
N SER A 164 -80.74 -70.48 35.06
CA SER A 164 -80.37 -71.88 34.76
C SER A 164 -78.89 -72.16 35.02
N ILE A 165 -78.57 -73.40 35.37
CA ILE A 165 -77.18 -73.89 35.51
C ILE A 165 -76.36 -73.60 34.24
N LEU A 166 -76.98 -73.73 33.06
CA LEU A 166 -76.33 -73.45 31.77
C LEU A 166 -75.97 -71.97 31.60
N ALA A 167 -76.82 -71.05 32.07
CA ALA A 167 -76.51 -69.62 32.05
C ALA A 167 -75.32 -69.30 32.97
N THR A 168 -75.28 -69.89 34.17
CA THR A 168 -74.16 -69.74 35.11
C THR A 168 -72.86 -70.29 34.53
N GLN A 169 -72.89 -71.48 33.90
CA GLN A 169 -71.71 -72.07 33.23
C GLN A 169 -71.18 -71.18 32.11
N LYS A 170 -72.06 -70.55 31.32
CA LYS A 170 -71.65 -69.63 30.24
C LYS A 170 -70.96 -68.39 30.78
N VAL A 171 -71.46 -67.82 31.89
CA VAL A 171 -70.83 -66.66 32.56
C VAL A 171 -69.49 -67.05 33.16
N MET A 172 -69.38 -68.20 33.84
CA MET A 172 -68.11 -68.68 34.39
C MET A 172 -67.05 -68.86 33.29
N LYS A 173 -67.42 -69.53 32.18
CA LYS A 173 -66.51 -69.69 31.04
C LYS A 173 -66.05 -68.36 30.45
N TYR A 174 -66.95 -67.37 30.34
CA TYR A 174 -66.56 -66.04 29.88
C TYR A 174 -65.55 -65.36 30.81
N ILE A 175 -65.74 -65.47 32.12
CA ILE A 175 -64.80 -64.91 33.10
C ILE A 175 -63.44 -65.60 33.00
N GLU A 176 -63.40 -66.93 32.86
CA GLU A 176 -62.17 -67.70 32.64
C GLU A 176 -61.45 -67.28 31.35
N ASP A 177 -62.18 -67.22 30.22
CA ASP A 177 -61.65 -66.80 28.93
C ASP A 177 -61.10 -65.36 29.00
N MET A 178 -61.78 -64.45 29.71
CA MET A 178 -61.33 -63.07 29.90
C MET A 178 -60.09 -62.97 30.78
N ASN A 179 -59.98 -63.79 31.83
CA ASN A 179 -58.76 -63.86 32.64
C ASN A 179 -57.57 -64.35 31.81
N HIS A 180 -57.76 -65.39 30.99
CA HIS A 180 -56.71 -65.88 30.09
C HIS A 180 -56.28 -64.83 29.06
N ARG A 181 -57.22 -64.07 28.46
CA ARG A 181 -56.89 -62.96 27.55
C ARG A 181 -56.08 -61.88 28.26
N ARG A 182 -56.46 -61.49 29.49
CA ARG A 182 -55.73 -60.51 30.31
C ARG A 182 -54.32 -60.97 30.64
N ASP A 183 -54.14 -62.23 31.01
CA ASP A 183 -52.81 -62.79 31.30
C ASP A 183 -51.93 -62.81 30.05
N HIS A 184 -52.48 -63.20 28.90
CA HIS A 184 -51.76 -63.13 27.63
C HIS A 184 -51.32 -61.71 27.28
N MET A 185 -52.21 -60.71 27.47
CA MET A 185 -51.88 -59.31 27.23
C MET A 185 -50.79 -58.81 28.18
N LYS A 186 -50.87 -59.18 29.46
CA LYS A 186 -49.85 -58.84 30.48
C LYS A 186 -48.47 -59.35 30.07
N ASP A 187 -48.36 -60.58 29.60
CA ASP A 187 -47.08 -61.14 29.17
C ASP A 187 -46.57 -60.49 27.87
N LYS A 188 -47.46 -60.19 26.92
CA LYS A 188 -47.14 -59.41 25.71
C LYS A 188 -46.58 -58.03 26.05
N LEU A 189 -47.23 -57.30 26.98
CA LEU A 189 -46.78 -55.98 27.43
C LEU A 189 -45.45 -56.06 28.19
N ARG A 190 -45.24 -57.10 29.01
CA ARG A 190 -43.95 -57.33 29.70
C ARG A 190 -42.80 -57.51 28.72
N LEU A 191 -42.98 -58.34 27.69
CA LEU A 191 -41.96 -58.55 26.65
C LEU A 191 -41.66 -57.24 25.89
N LYS A 192 -42.70 -56.48 25.53
CA LYS A 192 -42.53 -55.16 24.88
C LYS A 192 -41.79 -54.18 25.79
N ASN A 193 -42.09 -54.15 27.09
CA ASN A 193 -41.41 -53.29 28.06
C ASN A 193 -39.91 -53.63 28.19
N ILE A 194 -39.56 -54.92 28.23
CA ILE A 194 -38.16 -55.37 28.26
C ILE A 194 -37.44 -54.95 26.97
N SER A 195 -38.06 -55.15 25.81
CA SER A 195 -37.49 -54.76 24.51
C SER A 195 -37.23 -53.24 24.44
N LEU A 196 -38.21 -52.42 24.83
CA LEU A 196 -38.07 -50.96 24.87
C LEU A 196 -37.00 -50.51 25.86
N LYS A 197 -36.86 -51.18 27.02
CA LYS A 197 -35.77 -50.90 27.98
C LYS A 197 -34.40 -51.16 27.37
N VAL A 198 -34.24 -52.24 26.62
CA VAL A 198 -32.98 -52.56 25.92
C VAL A 198 -32.70 -51.53 24.82
N GLN A 199 -33.70 -51.16 24.03
CA GLN A 199 -33.56 -50.13 22.99
C GLN A 199 -33.18 -48.78 23.58
N ARG A 200 -33.82 -48.36 24.68
CA ARG A 200 -33.47 -47.14 25.41
C ARG A 200 -32.01 -47.17 25.88
N LYS A 201 -31.55 -48.28 26.48
CA LYS A 201 -30.15 -48.42 26.90
C LYS A 201 -29.19 -48.31 25.71
N LYS A 202 -29.51 -48.93 24.58
CA LYS A 202 -28.70 -48.84 23.35
C LYS A 202 -28.62 -47.39 22.84
N MET A 203 -29.74 -46.70 22.77
CA MET A 203 -29.79 -45.29 22.32
C MET A 203 -28.99 -44.37 23.26
N LEU A 204 -29.11 -44.56 24.58
CA LEU A 204 -28.32 -43.79 25.56
C LEU A 204 -26.82 -44.05 25.42
N LEU A 205 -26.41 -45.30 25.15
CA LEU A 205 -25.00 -45.63 24.92
C LEU A 205 -24.48 -44.99 23.62
N GLN A 206 -25.28 -45.02 22.55
CA GLN A 206 -24.92 -44.35 21.29
C GLN A 206 -24.82 -42.84 21.46
N LEU A 207 -25.71 -42.22 22.25
CA LEU A 207 -25.63 -40.80 22.58
C LEU A 207 -24.33 -40.51 23.32
N ARG A 208 -23.99 -41.29 24.36
CA ARG A 208 -22.73 -41.12 25.09
C ARG A 208 -21.50 -41.28 24.19
N GLN A 209 -21.47 -42.29 23.33
CA GLN A 209 -20.36 -42.45 22.37
C GLN A 209 -20.24 -41.26 21.41
N LYS A 210 -21.38 -40.69 20.97
CA LYS A 210 -21.38 -39.49 20.13
C LYS A 210 -20.91 -38.25 20.90
N GLU A 211 -21.27 -38.13 22.17
CA GLU A 211 -20.79 -37.09 23.08
C GLU A 211 -19.28 -37.23 23.30
N GLU A 212 -18.76 -38.42 23.61
CA GLU A 212 -17.32 -38.70 23.79
C GLU A 212 -16.51 -38.46 22.49
N VAL A 213 -17.08 -38.77 21.32
CA VAL A 213 -16.45 -38.43 20.01
C VAL A 213 -16.51 -36.92 19.73
N GLY A 214 -17.54 -36.23 20.23
CA GLY A 214 -17.60 -34.76 20.23
C GLY A 214 -16.60 -34.14 21.20
N GLU A 215 -16.33 -34.81 22.33
CA GLU A 215 -15.33 -34.45 23.33
C GLU A 215 -13.91 -34.69 22.80
N ALA A 216 -13.70 -35.67 21.91
CA ALA A 216 -12.42 -35.89 21.24
C ALA A 216 -11.99 -34.74 20.30
N LEU A 217 -12.92 -33.87 19.89
CA LEU A 217 -12.59 -32.56 19.33
C LEU A 217 -12.66 -31.54 20.46
N HIS A 218 -11.65 -31.52 21.33
CA HIS A 218 -11.69 -30.63 22.48
C HIS A 218 -11.73 -29.17 22.00
N ASP A 219 -12.50 -28.34 22.69
CA ASP A 219 -12.47 -26.88 22.48
C ASP A 219 -11.03 -26.35 22.58
N VAL A 220 -10.17 -27.01 23.35
CA VAL A 220 -8.73 -26.74 23.46
C VAL A 220 -8.00 -26.96 22.14
N ASP A 221 -8.26 -28.05 21.41
CA ASP A 221 -7.64 -28.31 20.11
C ASP A 221 -8.08 -27.27 19.07
N PHE A 222 -9.36 -26.87 19.12
CA PHE A 222 -9.88 -25.82 18.26
C PHE A 222 -9.30 -24.44 18.60
N GLN A 223 -9.12 -24.14 19.88
CA GLN A 223 -8.43 -22.93 20.33
C GLN A 223 -6.95 -22.97 19.96
N GLN A 224 -6.29 -24.11 20.07
CA GLN A 224 -4.91 -24.28 19.63
C GLN A 224 -4.76 -24.01 18.14
N LEU A 225 -5.62 -24.59 17.29
CA LEU A 225 -5.64 -24.31 15.85
C LEU A 225 -5.87 -22.84 15.54
N LYS A 226 -6.73 -22.15 16.31
CA LYS A 226 -6.92 -20.70 16.16
C LYS A 226 -5.67 -19.92 16.53
N ILE A 227 -4.99 -20.30 17.61
CA ILE A 227 -3.74 -19.66 18.04
C ILE A 227 -2.64 -19.88 16.98
N GLU A 228 -2.46 -21.11 16.52
CA GLU A 228 -1.48 -21.44 15.48
C GLU A 228 -1.76 -20.68 14.19
N ASN A 229 -3.02 -20.62 13.75
CA ASN A 229 -3.40 -19.85 12.57
C ASN A 229 -3.12 -18.35 12.74
N ALA A 230 -3.45 -17.77 13.89
CA ALA A 230 -3.12 -16.37 14.19
C ALA A 230 -1.60 -16.12 14.15
N GLN A 231 -0.79 -17.03 14.72
CA GLN A 231 0.67 -16.95 14.68
C GLN A 231 1.22 -17.05 13.25
N PHE A 232 0.66 -17.93 12.42
CA PHE A 232 1.06 -18.05 11.01
C PHE A 232 0.70 -16.78 10.23
N LEU A 233 -0.47 -16.20 10.45
CA LEU A 233 -0.86 -14.94 9.83
C LEU A 233 0.08 -13.80 10.22
N GLU A 234 0.42 -13.68 11.51
CA GLU A 234 1.37 -12.67 11.99
C GLU A 234 2.76 -12.87 11.36
N THR A 235 3.22 -14.12 11.25
CA THR A 235 4.49 -14.43 10.59
C THR A 235 4.47 -14.06 9.11
N ILE A 236 3.36 -14.33 8.40
CA ILE A 236 3.18 -13.96 6.99
C ILE A 236 3.19 -12.42 6.85
N GLU A 237 2.48 -11.72 7.72
CA GLU A 237 2.43 -10.25 7.74
C GLU A 237 3.83 -9.66 7.94
N ALA A 238 4.59 -10.16 8.92
CA ALA A 238 5.96 -9.73 9.19
C ALA A 238 6.88 -9.94 7.98
N ARG A 239 6.82 -11.12 7.34
CA ARG A 239 7.63 -11.41 6.14
C ARG A 239 7.21 -10.57 4.94
N ASN A 240 5.93 -10.25 4.79
CA ASN A 240 5.45 -9.34 3.76
C ASN A 240 5.97 -7.91 3.98
N GLN A 241 5.99 -7.44 5.23
CA GLN A 241 6.56 -6.13 5.58
C GLN A 241 8.06 -6.08 5.27
N GLU A 242 8.82 -7.10 5.67
CA GLU A 242 10.26 -7.23 5.32
C GLU A 242 10.47 -7.21 3.80
N LEU A 243 9.64 -7.95 3.04
CA LEU A 243 9.71 -7.97 1.58
C LEU A 243 9.46 -6.58 0.96
N ILE A 244 8.49 -5.82 1.48
CA ILE A 244 8.21 -4.46 1.04
C ILE A 244 9.41 -3.55 1.32
N GLN A 245 9.98 -3.61 2.52
CA GLN A 245 11.16 -2.81 2.88
C GLN A 245 12.36 -3.13 1.96
N LEU A 246 12.63 -4.41 1.70
CA LEU A 246 13.69 -4.83 0.80
C LEU A 246 13.44 -4.35 -0.65
N LYS A 247 12.20 -4.40 -1.13
CA LYS A 247 11.85 -3.87 -2.46
C LYS A 247 12.08 -2.36 -2.56
N LEU A 248 11.70 -1.60 -1.53
CA LEU A 248 11.95 -0.16 -1.48
C LEU A 248 13.46 0.14 -1.46
N ALA A 249 14.22 -0.54 -0.60
CA ALA A 249 15.67 -0.39 -0.53
C ALA A 249 16.37 -0.74 -1.85
N SER A 250 15.94 -1.84 -2.50
CA SER A 250 16.42 -2.23 -3.83
C SER A 250 16.11 -1.18 -4.89
N GLY A 251 14.88 -0.65 -4.89
CA GLY A 251 14.46 0.44 -5.79
C GLY A 251 15.31 1.70 -5.61
N THR A 252 15.51 2.16 -4.38
CA THR A 252 16.38 3.31 -4.07
C THR A 252 17.83 3.07 -4.50
N THR A 253 18.36 1.88 -4.23
CA THR A 253 19.73 1.51 -4.64
C THR A 253 19.89 1.54 -6.16
N LEU A 254 18.88 1.06 -6.89
CA LEU A 254 18.86 1.07 -8.35
C LEU A 254 18.78 2.51 -8.91
N GLN A 255 18.02 3.39 -8.28
CA GLN A 255 18.00 4.82 -8.63
C GLN A 255 19.37 5.46 -8.44
N VAL A 256 20.02 5.23 -7.30
CA VAL A 256 21.37 5.73 -7.00
C VAL A 256 22.39 5.17 -8.00
N LEU A 257 22.33 3.88 -8.31
CA LEU A 257 23.20 3.25 -9.31
C LEU A 257 23.04 3.88 -10.69
N ASN A 258 21.80 4.12 -11.13
CA ASN A 258 21.53 4.79 -12.40
C ASN A 258 22.05 6.24 -12.42
N ALA A 259 21.94 6.97 -11.30
CA ALA A 259 22.52 8.30 -11.17
C ALA A 259 24.06 8.26 -11.31
N PHE A 260 24.74 7.31 -10.68
CA PHE A 260 26.19 7.14 -10.85
C PHE A 260 26.56 6.73 -12.28
N LYS A 261 25.81 5.82 -12.91
CA LYS A 261 26.04 5.39 -14.29
C LYS A 261 25.92 6.55 -15.27
N THR A 262 24.89 7.38 -15.14
CA THR A 262 24.72 8.57 -16.00
C THR A 262 25.82 9.60 -15.79
N ARG A 263 26.23 9.85 -14.54
CA ARG A 263 27.36 10.74 -14.23
C ARG A 263 28.68 10.21 -14.80
N LEU A 264 28.93 8.91 -14.70
CA LEU A 264 30.11 8.28 -15.28
C LEU A 264 30.13 8.40 -16.81
N HIS A 265 29.00 8.12 -17.48
CA HIS A 265 28.91 8.29 -18.93
C HIS A 265 29.18 9.73 -19.37
N ARG A 266 28.64 10.73 -18.67
CA ARG A 266 28.94 12.15 -18.95
C ARG A 266 30.42 12.47 -18.77
N ALA A 267 31.05 11.98 -17.69
CA ALA A 267 32.47 12.19 -17.45
C ALA A 267 33.34 11.53 -18.53
N MET A 268 32.97 10.32 -18.96
CA MET A 268 33.64 9.61 -20.06
C MET A 268 33.54 10.39 -21.38
N GLU A 269 32.34 10.88 -21.72
CA GLU A 269 32.11 11.68 -22.93
C GLU A 269 32.89 13.00 -22.89
N MET A 270 32.93 13.66 -21.72
CA MET A 270 33.75 14.85 -21.51
C MET A 270 35.25 14.55 -21.69
N SER A 271 35.75 13.42 -21.15
CA SER A 271 37.15 13.00 -21.35
C SER A 271 37.48 12.81 -22.82
N ILE A 272 36.62 12.09 -23.56
CA ILE A 272 36.79 11.88 -25.01
C ILE A 272 36.81 13.21 -25.77
N ASN A 273 35.96 14.16 -25.40
CA ASN A 273 35.92 15.48 -26.02
C ASN A 273 37.18 16.30 -25.69
N LEU A 274 37.66 16.26 -24.45
CA LEU A 274 38.89 16.93 -24.04
C LEU A 274 40.12 16.32 -24.74
N GLU A 275 40.18 15.00 -24.89
CA GLU A 275 41.24 14.33 -25.65
C GLU A 275 41.28 14.81 -27.11
N LYS A 276 40.11 14.91 -27.76
CA LYS A 276 40.02 15.51 -29.11
C LYS A 276 40.48 16.95 -29.15
N GLU A 277 40.09 17.75 -28.16
CA GLU A 277 40.48 19.16 -28.07
C GLU A 277 41.98 19.33 -27.83
N ILE A 278 42.59 18.48 -27.01
CA ILE A 278 44.04 18.42 -26.80
C ILE A 278 44.75 18.07 -28.10
N LEU A 279 44.29 17.05 -28.84
CA LEU A 279 44.87 16.68 -30.14
C LEU A 279 44.83 17.86 -31.12
N LEU A 280 43.67 18.51 -31.27
CA LEU A 280 43.53 19.68 -32.15
C LEU A 280 44.43 20.85 -31.72
N ARG A 281 44.58 21.09 -30.41
CA ARG A 281 45.50 22.11 -29.89
C ARG A 281 46.96 21.77 -30.17
N ASN A 282 47.34 20.51 -30.02
CA ASN A 282 48.71 20.06 -30.31
C ASN A 282 49.04 20.21 -31.81
N GLU A 283 48.12 19.83 -32.70
CA GLU A 283 48.27 20.04 -34.15
C GLU A 283 48.43 21.53 -34.52
N LEU A 284 47.64 22.39 -33.86
CA LEU A 284 47.75 23.85 -34.04
C LEU A 284 49.09 24.38 -33.51
N LEU A 285 49.53 23.93 -32.34
CA LEU A 285 50.82 24.30 -31.77
C LEU A 285 51.97 23.89 -32.69
N GLU A 286 51.97 22.66 -33.21
CA GLU A 286 52.97 22.19 -34.16
C GLU A 286 53.00 23.05 -35.43
N LYS A 287 51.83 23.48 -35.92
CA LYS A 287 51.73 24.41 -37.06
C LYS A 287 52.34 25.77 -36.72
N ILE A 288 52.03 26.34 -35.56
CA ILE A 288 52.58 27.62 -35.11
C ILE A 288 54.10 27.52 -34.92
N GLU A 289 54.61 26.43 -34.35
CA GLU A 289 56.05 26.20 -34.19
C GLU A 289 56.75 26.15 -35.55
N ARG A 290 56.18 25.42 -36.53
CA ARG A 290 56.69 25.41 -37.92
C ARG A 290 56.69 26.80 -38.55
N GLU A 291 55.60 27.56 -38.39
CA GLU A 291 55.50 28.94 -38.89
C GLU A 291 56.49 29.87 -38.19
N THR A 292 56.71 29.69 -36.89
CA THR A 292 57.66 30.49 -36.09
C THR A 292 59.09 30.25 -36.56
N LEU A 293 59.49 28.99 -36.76
CA LEU A 293 60.80 28.65 -37.32
C LEU A 293 61.00 29.27 -38.71
N GLN A 294 60.00 29.19 -39.57
CA GLN A 294 60.04 29.80 -40.90
C GLN A 294 60.23 31.32 -40.81
N VAL A 295 59.47 31.99 -39.95
CA VAL A 295 59.58 33.44 -39.72
C VAL A 295 60.94 33.82 -39.14
N GLU A 296 61.50 33.02 -38.24
CA GLU A 296 62.84 33.23 -37.69
C GLU A 296 63.94 33.10 -38.76
N GLU A 297 63.85 32.09 -39.63
CA GLU A 297 64.76 31.94 -40.77
C GLU A 297 64.69 33.14 -41.72
N ASP A 298 63.47 33.56 -42.06
CA ASP A 298 63.26 34.68 -42.99
C ASP A 298 63.70 36.00 -42.36
N ARG A 299 63.47 36.19 -41.06
CA ARG A 299 64.04 37.29 -40.28
C ARG A 299 65.57 37.26 -40.32
N ALA A 300 66.21 36.11 -40.09
CA ALA A 300 67.67 35.99 -40.13
C ALA A 300 68.25 36.33 -41.52
N LYS A 301 67.60 35.86 -42.60
CA LYS A 301 67.95 36.22 -43.99
C LYS A 301 67.84 37.73 -44.22
N ALA A 302 66.71 38.32 -43.82
CA ALA A 302 66.45 39.75 -43.94
C ALA A 302 67.46 40.60 -43.12
N GLU A 303 67.75 40.21 -41.88
CA GLU A 303 68.76 40.87 -41.03
C GLU A 303 70.17 40.75 -41.62
N ALA A 304 70.54 39.59 -42.17
CA ALA A 304 71.83 39.40 -42.83
C ALA A 304 71.97 40.30 -44.07
N LEU A 305 70.90 40.41 -44.86
CA LEU A 305 70.84 41.33 -46.01
C LEU A 305 70.90 42.79 -45.57
N ASN A 306 70.15 43.18 -44.54
CA ASN A 306 70.17 44.53 -43.98
C ASN A 306 71.56 44.89 -43.46
N ARG A 307 72.23 43.98 -42.75
CA ARG A 307 73.63 44.14 -42.32
C ARG A 307 74.58 44.36 -43.50
N LYS A 308 74.44 43.61 -44.60
CA LYS A 308 75.23 43.81 -45.83
C LYS A 308 74.99 45.20 -46.43
N LEU A 309 73.72 45.60 -46.60
CA LEU A 309 73.37 46.92 -47.14
C LEU A 309 73.89 48.06 -46.25
N ARG A 310 73.79 47.94 -44.92
CA ARG A 310 74.36 48.93 -43.98
C ARG A 310 75.88 49.02 -44.09
N LYS A 311 76.58 47.89 -44.25
CA LYS A 311 78.03 47.88 -44.50
C LYS A 311 78.36 48.58 -45.82
N GLN A 312 77.67 48.23 -46.89
CA GLN A 312 77.83 48.90 -48.19
C GLN A 312 77.56 50.41 -48.07
N LEU A 313 76.54 50.83 -47.33
CA LEU A 313 76.24 52.25 -47.11
C LEU A 313 77.33 52.95 -46.28
N ALA A 314 77.92 52.27 -45.29
CA ALA A 314 79.01 52.81 -44.48
C ALA A 314 80.35 52.90 -45.24
N GLU A 315 80.65 51.92 -46.08
CA GLU A 315 81.81 51.87 -46.97
C GLU A 315 81.66 52.81 -48.17
N PHE A 316 80.42 53.11 -48.57
CA PHE A 316 80.12 54.04 -49.65
C PHE A 316 80.58 55.45 -49.28
N ARG A 317 81.66 55.89 -49.93
CA ARG A 317 82.10 57.28 -49.95
C ARG A 317 81.65 57.88 -51.26
N VAL A 318 80.90 58.99 -51.18
CA VAL A 318 80.53 59.79 -52.35
C VAL A 318 81.84 60.24 -53.02
N PRO A 319 82.15 59.78 -54.24
CA PRO A 319 83.33 60.26 -54.94
C PRO A 319 83.22 61.79 -55.12
N PRO A 320 84.28 62.56 -54.86
CA PRO A 320 84.25 64.01 -55.06
C PRO A 320 83.77 64.31 -56.49
N VAL A 321 82.83 65.26 -56.65
CA VAL A 321 82.22 65.58 -57.96
C VAL A 321 83.29 65.81 -59.03
N MET A 322 84.43 66.41 -58.66
CA MET A 322 85.55 66.64 -59.56
C MET A 322 86.25 65.37 -60.05
N MET A 323 86.25 64.26 -59.29
CA MET A 323 86.73 62.96 -59.77
C MET A 323 85.79 62.40 -60.84
N TYR A 324 84.48 62.46 -60.62
CA TYR A 324 83.51 62.03 -61.62
C TYR A 324 83.57 62.90 -62.88
N VAL A 325 83.71 64.22 -62.74
CA VAL A 325 83.87 65.15 -63.87
C VAL A 325 85.18 64.87 -64.62
N ARG A 326 86.30 64.62 -63.92
CA ARG A 326 87.57 64.25 -64.57
C ARG A 326 87.48 62.93 -65.32
N GLU A 327 86.91 61.89 -64.71
CA GLU A 327 86.67 60.61 -65.38
C GLU A 327 85.69 60.75 -66.56
N LYS A 328 84.68 61.62 -66.46
CA LYS A 328 83.76 61.89 -67.58
C LYS A 328 84.44 62.65 -68.73
N ILE A 329 85.30 63.61 -68.41
CA ILE A 329 86.14 64.31 -69.41
C ILE A 329 87.09 63.32 -70.06
N LEU A 330 87.77 62.48 -69.26
CA LEU A 330 88.70 61.46 -69.74
C LEU A 330 87.99 60.43 -70.62
N ASN A 331 86.80 59.97 -70.23
CA ASN A 331 85.96 59.12 -71.06
C ASN A 331 85.53 59.83 -72.36
N GLY A 332 85.21 61.12 -72.29
CA GLY A 332 84.92 61.94 -73.48
C GLY A 332 86.13 62.14 -74.39
N ASP A 333 87.34 62.26 -73.84
CA ASP A 333 88.58 62.39 -74.61
C ASP A 333 89.02 61.04 -75.19
N LEU A 334 88.76 59.94 -74.48
CA LEU A 334 88.87 58.58 -75.01
C LEU A 334 87.88 58.36 -76.16
N GLU A 335 86.62 58.77 -76.02
CA GLU A 335 85.63 58.74 -77.11
C GLU A 335 86.08 59.58 -78.31
N LYS A 336 86.66 60.78 -78.10
CA LYS A 336 87.21 61.62 -79.19
C LYS A 336 88.44 60.98 -79.84
N THR A 337 89.33 60.37 -79.08
CA THR A 337 90.51 59.67 -79.63
C THR A 337 90.10 58.42 -80.39
N ILE A 338 89.10 57.66 -79.92
CA ILE A 338 88.47 56.58 -80.67
C ILE A 338 87.95 57.12 -82.01
N ARG A 339 87.15 58.20 -82.00
CA ARG A 339 86.66 58.84 -83.25
C ARG A 339 87.77 59.37 -84.15
N MET A 340 88.86 59.88 -83.58
CA MET A 340 90.03 60.32 -84.36
C MET A 340 90.73 59.13 -85.01
N TRP A 341 90.91 58.04 -84.28
CA TRP A 341 91.48 56.80 -84.80
C TRP A 341 90.58 56.17 -85.87
N GLU A 342 89.27 56.13 -85.65
CA GLU A 342 88.29 55.74 -86.67
C GLU A 342 88.44 56.58 -87.94
N ARG A 343 88.55 57.92 -87.81
CA ARG A 343 88.75 58.81 -88.96
C ARG A 343 90.14 58.66 -89.62
N LYS A 344 91.20 58.36 -88.86
CA LYS A 344 92.53 58.04 -89.40
C LYS A 344 92.52 56.71 -90.17
N VAL A 345 91.82 55.70 -89.66
CA VAL A 345 91.59 54.44 -90.35
C VAL A 345 90.82 54.70 -91.64
N GLU A 346 89.77 55.52 -91.61
CA GLU A 346 89.00 55.89 -92.80
C GLU A 346 89.85 56.63 -93.85
N ILE A 347 90.73 57.56 -93.45
CA ILE A 347 91.67 58.24 -94.35
C ILE A 347 92.73 57.27 -94.90
N ALA A 348 93.25 56.35 -94.07
CA ALA A 348 94.19 55.32 -94.51
C ALA A 348 93.53 54.35 -95.51
N GLU A 349 92.27 53.98 -95.30
CA GLU A 349 91.48 53.18 -96.22
C GLU A 349 91.19 53.94 -97.54
N MET A 350 90.81 55.22 -97.45
CA MET A 350 90.57 56.09 -98.61
C MET A 350 91.84 56.33 -99.43
N SER A 351 92.99 56.52 -98.78
CA SER A 351 94.29 56.68 -99.44
C SER A 351 94.79 55.36 -100.02
N LEU A 352 94.63 54.22 -99.33
CA LEU A 352 94.86 52.88 -99.89
C LEU A 352 93.98 52.64 -101.13
N LYS A 353 92.71 53.09 -101.11
CA LYS A 353 91.79 53.04 -102.24
C LYS A 353 92.24 53.95 -103.39
N GLY A 354 92.77 55.14 -103.08
CA GLY A 354 93.40 56.06 -104.03
C GLY A 354 94.67 55.51 -104.67
N TYR A 355 95.59 54.93 -103.88
CA TYR A 355 96.78 54.24 -104.37
C TYR A 355 96.42 53.03 -105.22
N ARG A 356 95.40 52.24 -104.86
CA ARG A 356 94.88 51.16 -105.71
C ARG A 356 94.34 51.69 -107.04
N LYS A 357 93.63 52.82 -107.03
CA LYS A 357 93.07 53.44 -108.24
C LYS A 357 94.17 54.02 -109.16
N ASN A 358 95.19 54.65 -108.59
CA ASN A 358 96.33 55.18 -109.34
C ASN A 358 97.26 54.07 -109.83
N TRP A 359 97.49 53.01 -109.04
CA TRP A 359 98.21 51.82 -109.46
C TRP A 359 97.51 51.11 -110.61
N ASN A 360 96.18 50.94 -110.54
CA ASN A 360 95.41 50.37 -111.64
C ASN A 360 95.38 51.27 -112.88
N LYS A 361 95.37 52.61 -112.72
CA LYS A 361 95.53 53.56 -113.83
C LYS A 361 96.93 53.50 -114.46
N MET A 362 98.00 53.41 -113.66
CA MET A 362 99.36 53.21 -114.18
C MET A 362 99.54 51.86 -114.86
N LYS A 363 98.94 50.80 -114.31
CA LYS A 363 98.92 49.48 -114.93
C LYS A 363 98.21 49.53 -116.29
N THR A 364 97.06 50.19 -116.38
CA THR A 364 96.31 50.34 -117.64
C THR A 364 96.95 51.32 -118.63
N THR A 365 97.61 52.40 -118.20
CA THR A 365 98.38 53.28 -119.11
C THR A 365 99.67 52.62 -119.59
N ASN A 366 100.29 51.75 -118.78
CA ASN A 366 101.47 50.99 -119.22
C ASN A 366 101.07 49.85 -120.17
N GLU A 367 99.95 49.16 -119.89
CA GLU A 367 99.33 48.20 -120.82
C GLU A 367 98.82 48.88 -122.11
N GLN A 368 98.43 50.17 -122.09
CA GLN A 368 98.05 50.96 -123.27
C GLN A 368 99.25 51.56 -124.04
N LEU A 369 100.36 51.89 -123.38
CA LEU A 369 101.61 52.27 -124.05
C LEU A 369 102.31 51.07 -124.70
N LEU A 370 102.13 49.85 -124.15
CA LEU A 370 102.51 48.59 -124.78
C LEU A 370 101.63 48.22 -126.00
N ALA A 371 100.55 48.97 -126.30
CA ALA A 371 99.61 48.66 -127.38
C ALA A 371 99.46 49.74 -128.48
N ILE A 372 99.92 50.99 -128.29
CA ILE A 372 99.51 52.13 -129.16
C ILE A 372 100.62 52.79 -130.01
N SER A 373 101.93 52.55 -129.79
CA SER A 373 102.98 53.02 -130.74
C SER A 373 103.83 51.92 -131.36
N SER A 374 103.28 50.70 -131.34
CA SER A 374 103.46 49.67 -132.36
C SER A 374 102.91 50.09 -133.74
N LEU A 375 103.08 51.36 -134.14
CA LEU A 375 102.77 51.93 -135.47
C LEU A 375 103.54 53.26 -135.68
N GLY A 376 104.82 53.14 -136.02
CA GLY A 376 105.68 54.26 -136.41
C GLY A 376 107.16 53.84 -136.46
N LYS A 377 107.67 53.72 -137.70
CA LYS A 377 109.01 53.31 -138.13
C LYS A 377 110.20 53.96 -137.45
#